data_AF-A0AAV7X7Y0-F1
#
_entry.id   AF-A0AAV7X7Y0-F1
#
_cell.length_a   1.000
_cell.length_b   1.000
_cell.length_c   1.000
_cell.angle_alpha   90.00
_cell.angle_beta   90.00
_cell.angle_gamma   90.00
#
_symmetry.space_group_name_H-M   'P 1'
#
loop_
_entity.id
_entity.type
_entity.pdbx_description
1 polymer ?
#
loop_
_entity_poly.entity_id
_entity_poly.type
_entity_poly.pdbx_seq_one_letter_code
_entity_poly.pdbx_strand_id
1 'polypeptide(L)'
;MGCCWSSCKEDSSSQGGDAHERTHLLVDPVSNNTPAQRANSDDFISRYPNSVPKKTDEQSALSRILQETATNVIDVAALDSHNLEQHEYKERTKQYQQRLMQGTGQRWNLPAPTLLIDIPMPEKVLSSLPLSFTDLDLISATVQSINGALEELKVEHKEDLVVPFRIP
;
A
#
# COMPACT_ATOMS: atom_id res chain seq x y z
N MET A 1 -5.91 -46.21 -3.46
CA MET A 1 -6.21 -45.58 -2.16
C MET A 1 -5.69 -44.15 -2.24
N GLY A 2 -6.46 -43.13 -2.62
CA GLY A 2 -7.83 -42.84 -2.25
C GLY A 2 -7.80 -41.91 -1.03
N CYS A 3 -7.70 -40.60 -1.27
CA CYS A 3 -8.11 -39.56 -0.33
C CYS A 3 -8.53 -38.32 -1.12
N CYS A 4 -9.84 -38.18 -1.30
CA CYS A 4 -10.52 -36.96 -1.67
C CYS A 4 -10.76 -36.14 -0.40
N TRP A 5 -10.46 -34.85 -0.41
CA TRP A 5 -11.13 -33.89 0.46
C TRP A 5 -11.75 -32.82 -0.42
N SER A 6 -13.08 -32.84 -0.48
CA SER A 6 -13.90 -31.77 -1.01
C SER A 6 -14.81 -31.29 0.10
N SER A 7 -14.81 -30.00 0.37
CA SER A 7 -16.01 -29.30 0.84
C SER A 7 -16.07 -27.96 0.13
N CYS A 8 -17.21 -27.79 -0.52
CA CYS A 8 -17.52 -26.81 -1.53
C CYS A 8 -17.90 -25.45 -0.91
N LYS A 9 -17.53 -24.38 -1.62
CA LYS A 9 -18.38 -23.21 -1.92
C LYS A 9 -17.70 -22.50 -3.12
N GLU A 10 -18.12 -22.81 -4.34
CA GLU A 10 -19.26 -22.21 -5.07
C GLU A 10 -18.82 -20.94 -5.81
N ASP A 11 -18.62 -21.16 -7.12
CA ASP A 11 -18.75 -20.24 -8.24
C ASP A 11 -18.31 -18.78 -8.06
N SER A 12 -17.05 -18.53 -8.42
CA SER A 12 -16.74 -17.38 -9.27
C SER A 12 -15.89 -17.88 -10.41
N SER A 13 -16.55 -18.06 -11.55
CA SER A 13 -15.99 -18.35 -12.86
C SER A 13 -14.54 -17.91 -13.02
N SER A 14 -13.67 -18.89 -13.28
CA SER A 14 -12.58 -18.79 -14.25
C SER A 14 -12.08 -17.37 -14.55
N GLN A 15 -11.11 -16.91 -13.77
CA GLN A 15 -10.21 -15.87 -14.25
C GLN A 15 -8.76 -16.31 -14.00
N GLY A 16 -8.38 -17.38 -14.70
CA GLY A 16 -7.01 -17.56 -15.19
C GLY A 16 -6.71 -16.56 -16.30
N GLY A 17 -6.95 -15.27 -16.02
CA GLY A 17 -6.60 -14.16 -16.87
C GLY A 17 -5.43 -13.45 -16.22
N ASP A 18 -4.37 -13.22 -16.98
CA ASP A 18 -3.17 -12.52 -16.53
C ASP A 18 -3.54 -11.29 -15.68
N ALA A 19 -2.75 -10.94 -14.66
CA ALA A 19 -2.99 -9.70 -13.93
C ALA A 19 -2.88 -8.51 -14.90
N HIS A 20 -4.02 -7.92 -15.25
CA HIS A 20 -4.14 -6.79 -16.15
C HIS A 20 -4.08 -5.47 -15.35
N GLU A 21 -3.77 -4.35 -15.99
CA GLU A 21 -3.73 -2.99 -15.39
C GLU A 21 -5.09 -2.49 -14.83
N ARG A 22 -6.16 -3.30 -14.97
CA ARG A 22 -7.48 -3.12 -14.33
C ARG A 22 -7.66 -3.94 -13.04
N THR A 23 -6.69 -4.79 -12.72
CA THR A 23 -6.70 -5.65 -11.54
C THR A 23 -6.18 -4.82 -10.38
N HIS A 24 -7.05 -4.49 -9.43
CA HIS A 24 -6.65 -3.78 -8.22
C HIS A 24 -5.65 -4.64 -7.46
N LEU A 25 -4.39 -4.17 -7.37
CA LEU A 25 -3.31 -4.88 -6.69
C LEU A 25 -3.40 -4.79 -5.16
N LEU A 26 -4.28 -3.93 -4.63
CA LEU A 26 -4.58 -3.80 -3.22
C LEU A 26 -6.10 -3.74 -3.05
N VAL A 27 -6.64 -4.52 -2.12
CA VAL A 27 -7.94 -4.20 -1.53
C VAL A 27 -7.66 -2.97 -0.67
N ASP A 28 -8.09 -1.81 -1.17
CA ASP A 28 -7.80 -0.51 -0.58
C ASP A 28 -8.29 -0.45 0.88
N PRO A 29 -7.58 0.30 1.74
CA PRO A 29 -8.35 1.43 2.24
C PRO A 29 -7.68 2.81 2.16
N VAL A 30 -6.35 2.94 2.27
CA VAL A 30 -5.71 4.27 2.29
C VAL A 30 -4.21 4.13 1.96
N SER A 31 -3.71 4.86 0.95
CA SER A 31 -2.57 5.80 1.08
C SER A 31 -1.61 5.88 -0.13
N ASN A 32 -1.35 7.14 -0.51
CA ASN A 32 -0.13 7.74 -1.07
C ASN A 32 0.49 7.17 -2.36
N ASN A 33 0.47 8.00 -3.41
CA ASN A 33 1.67 8.20 -4.21
C ASN A 33 1.72 9.59 -4.87
N THR A 34 2.62 10.42 -4.34
CA THR A 34 3.09 11.67 -4.95
C THR A 34 3.92 11.39 -6.22
N PRO A 35 3.65 12.05 -7.36
CA PRO A 35 4.62 12.15 -8.43
C PRO A 35 5.53 13.38 -8.21
N ALA A 36 6.84 13.10 -8.21
CA ALA A 36 7.98 14.00 -8.09
C ALA A 36 7.80 15.42 -8.66
N GLN A 37 8.14 16.42 -7.82
CA GLN A 37 8.44 17.79 -8.24
C GLN A 37 9.57 17.79 -9.29
N ARG A 38 9.26 18.20 -10.53
CA ARG A 38 10.28 18.81 -11.40
C ARG A 38 10.30 20.30 -11.08
N ALA A 39 11.08 20.68 -10.07
CA ALA A 39 11.42 22.07 -9.84
C ALA A 39 12.24 22.55 -11.04
N ASN A 40 11.65 23.42 -11.86
CA ASN A 40 12.36 24.11 -12.92
C ASN A 40 13.26 25.16 -12.25
N SER A 41 14.58 24.96 -12.32
CA SER A 41 15.58 25.67 -11.52
C SER A 41 16.05 26.99 -12.16
N ASP A 42 15.13 27.83 -12.63
CA ASP A 42 15.48 29.12 -13.28
C ASP A 42 15.05 30.37 -12.48
N ASP A 43 14.31 30.23 -11.38
CA ASP A 43 13.78 31.39 -10.62
C ASP A 43 14.76 32.01 -9.61
N PHE A 44 16.02 31.57 -9.53
CA PHE A 44 16.94 32.04 -8.49
C PHE A 44 17.60 33.42 -8.78
N ILE A 45 17.38 34.04 -9.94
CA ILE A 45 18.05 35.31 -10.29
C ILE A 45 17.05 36.40 -10.68
N SER A 46 16.36 36.98 -9.69
CA SER A 46 16.01 38.40 -9.76
C SER A 46 16.05 39.07 -8.38
N ARG A 47 17.28 39.25 -7.86
CA ARG A 47 17.55 40.17 -6.74
C ARG A 47 17.44 41.63 -7.21
N TYR A 48 16.24 42.21 -7.19
CA TYR A 48 16.08 43.68 -7.15
C TYR A 48 14.87 44.04 -6.28
N PRO A 49 15.07 44.69 -5.11
CA PRO A 49 13.99 44.91 -4.14
C PRO A 49 13.07 46.11 -4.46
N ASN A 50 13.28 46.83 -5.56
CA ASN A 50 12.62 48.13 -5.83
C ASN A 50 11.86 48.25 -7.16
N SER A 51 11.47 47.16 -7.82
CA SER A 51 10.53 47.25 -8.95
C SER A 51 9.11 46.91 -8.50
N VAL A 52 8.19 47.87 -8.72
CA VAL A 52 6.73 47.78 -8.69
C VAL A 52 6.21 46.35 -8.89
N PRO A 53 5.21 45.86 -8.12
CA PRO A 53 4.67 44.52 -8.30
C PRO A 53 4.31 44.29 -9.77
N LYS A 54 5.07 43.42 -10.45
CA LYS A 54 4.71 43.01 -11.80
C LYS A 54 3.42 42.22 -11.66
N LYS A 55 2.32 42.71 -12.24
CA LYS A 55 1.01 42.04 -12.31
C LYS A 55 1.08 40.54 -12.67
N THR A 56 2.18 40.11 -13.30
CA THR A 56 2.53 38.72 -13.61
C THR A 56 2.72 37.82 -12.37
N ASP A 57 3.27 38.32 -11.26
CA ASP A 57 3.60 37.50 -10.08
C ASP A 57 2.33 37.13 -9.28
N GLU A 58 1.44 38.11 -9.07
CA GLU A 58 0.13 37.87 -8.44
C GLU A 58 -0.71 36.89 -9.28
N GLN A 59 -0.68 37.00 -10.60
CA GLN A 59 -1.39 36.07 -11.49
C GLN A 59 -0.81 34.65 -11.44
N SER A 60 0.51 34.50 -11.28
CA SER A 60 1.18 33.21 -11.10
C SER A 60 0.82 32.55 -9.76
N ALA A 61 0.80 33.35 -8.68
CA ALA A 61 0.38 32.88 -7.35
C ALA A 61 -1.08 32.39 -7.37
N LEU A 62 -1.99 33.12 -8.02
CA LEU A 62 -3.39 32.70 -8.19
C LEU A 62 -3.52 31.41 -9.02
N SER A 63 -2.72 31.27 -10.08
CA SER A 63 -2.66 30.04 -10.89
C SER A 63 -2.21 28.84 -10.08
N ARG A 64 -1.19 29.03 -9.21
CA ARG A 64 -0.71 27.98 -8.31
C ARG A 64 -1.77 27.57 -7.30
N ILE A 65 -2.45 28.54 -6.68
CA ILE A 65 -3.54 28.28 -5.73
C ILE A 65 -4.65 27.48 -6.41
N LEU A 66 -5.05 27.86 -7.62
CA LEU A 66 -6.08 27.14 -8.38
C LEU A 66 -5.64 25.72 -8.72
N GLN A 67 -4.40 25.51 -9.17
CA GLN A 67 -3.90 24.18 -9.49
C GLN A 67 -3.79 23.28 -8.25
N GLU A 68 -3.29 23.84 -7.14
CA GLU A 68 -3.20 23.13 -5.86
C GLU A 68 -4.58 22.76 -5.34
N THR A 69 -5.54 23.70 -5.40
CA THR A 69 -6.93 23.45 -5.04
C THR A 69 -7.55 22.38 -5.93
N ALA A 70 -7.37 22.45 -7.25
CA ALA A 70 -7.89 21.46 -8.18
C ALA A 70 -7.32 20.05 -7.95
N THR A 71 -6.09 19.96 -7.44
CA THR A 71 -5.45 18.68 -7.10
C THR A 71 -5.95 18.13 -5.76
N ASN A 72 -6.22 19.02 -4.80
CA ASN A 72 -6.61 18.65 -3.44
C ASN A 72 -8.12 18.45 -3.25
N VAL A 73 -8.94 18.96 -4.17
CA VAL A 73 -10.40 18.74 -4.15
C VAL A 73 -10.70 17.32 -4.61
N ILE A 74 -11.43 16.59 -3.78
CA ILE A 74 -11.85 15.22 -4.07
C ILE A 74 -13.12 15.26 -4.94
N ASP A 75 -13.01 14.79 -6.18
CA ASP A 75 -14.18 14.53 -7.02
C ASP A 75 -14.84 13.21 -6.61
N VAL A 76 -15.93 13.33 -5.84
CA VAL A 76 -16.73 12.18 -5.37
C VAL A 76 -17.47 11.46 -6.50
N ALA A 77 -17.66 12.11 -7.66
CA ALA A 77 -18.35 11.52 -8.81
C ALA A 77 -17.40 10.76 -9.74
N ALA A 78 -16.08 10.93 -9.61
CA ALA A 78 -15.05 10.27 -10.42
C ALA A 78 -14.78 8.80 -10.02
N LEU A 79 -15.60 8.20 -9.15
CA LEU A 79 -15.48 6.79 -8.78
C LEU A 79 -15.80 5.82 -9.92
N ASP A 80 -16.40 6.32 -11.01
CA ASP A 80 -16.75 5.46 -12.14
C ASP A 80 -15.52 5.22 -13.05
N SER A 81 -15.14 3.94 -13.17
CA SER A 81 -13.91 3.47 -13.84
C SER A 81 -13.89 3.64 -15.38
N HIS A 82 -14.76 4.47 -15.93
CA HIS A 82 -15.08 4.55 -17.36
C HIS A 82 -14.23 5.56 -18.17
N ASN A 83 -13.19 6.15 -17.59
CA ASN A 83 -12.40 7.18 -18.29
C ASN A 83 -11.30 6.66 -19.24
N LEU A 84 -11.16 5.34 -19.42
CA LEU A 84 -10.15 4.77 -20.33
C LEU A 84 -10.81 3.97 -21.46
N GLU A 85 -10.56 4.37 -22.70
CA GLU A 85 -11.06 3.67 -23.88
C GLU A 85 -10.35 2.32 -24.08
N GLN A 86 -11.06 1.34 -24.65
CA GLN A 86 -10.50 -0.01 -24.88
C GLN A 86 -9.29 -0.01 -25.82
N HIS A 87 -9.24 0.90 -26.79
CA HIS A 87 -8.12 0.99 -27.72
C HIS A 87 -6.86 1.51 -27.03
N GLU A 88 -7.00 2.57 -26.23
CA GLU A 88 -5.92 3.16 -25.44
C GLU A 88 -5.34 2.16 -24.44
N TYR A 89 -6.20 1.41 -23.76
CA TYR A 89 -5.82 0.28 -22.91
C TYR A 89 -4.88 -0.69 -23.65
N LYS A 90 -5.30 -1.18 -24.82
CA LYS A 90 -4.54 -2.17 -25.60
C LYS A 90 -3.18 -1.62 -26.04
N GLU A 91 -3.11 -0.34 -26.38
CA GLU A 91 -1.86 0.31 -26.78
C GLU A 91 -0.91 0.47 -25.59
N ARG A 92 -1.41 0.93 -24.43
CA ARG A 92 -0.63 1.06 -23.19
C ARG A 92 -0.07 -0.29 -22.73
N THR A 93 -0.89 -1.35 -22.73
CA THR A 93 -0.42 -2.71 -22.40
C THR A 93 0.74 -3.14 -23.29
N LYS A 94 0.64 -2.94 -24.62
CA LYS A 94 1.74 -3.26 -25.56
C LYS A 94 2.99 -2.46 -25.26
N GLN A 95 2.84 -1.16 -25.00
CA GLN A 95 3.96 -0.28 -24.68
C GLN A 95 4.67 -0.71 -23.39
N TYR A 96 3.93 -1.08 -22.34
CA TYR A 96 4.49 -1.56 -21.09
C TYR A 96 5.20 -2.90 -21.26
N GLN A 97 4.60 -3.84 -22.00
CA GLN A 97 5.24 -5.11 -22.32
C GLN A 97 6.57 -4.88 -23.07
N GLN A 98 6.59 -3.99 -24.06
CA GLN A 98 7.79 -3.67 -24.81
C GLN A 98 8.88 -3.02 -23.94
N ARG A 99 8.50 -2.10 -23.04
CA ARG A 99 9.44 -1.47 -22.09
C ARG A 99 9.96 -2.47 -21.06
N LEU A 100 9.12 -3.38 -20.59
CA LEU A 100 9.49 -4.44 -19.67
C LEU A 100 10.54 -5.34 -20.32
N MET A 101 10.28 -5.86 -21.53
CA MET A 101 11.25 -6.74 -22.22
C MET A 101 12.59 -6.05 -22.49
N GLN A 102 12.59 -4.75 -22.80
CA GLN A 102 13.83 -3.97 -23.00
C GLN A 102 14.62 -3.75 -21.70
N GLY A 103 13.96 -3.65 -20.54
CA GLY A 103 14.59 -3.40 -19.24
C GLY A 103 14.91 -4.63 -18.41
N THR A 104 14.16 -5.73 -18.58
CA THR A 104 14.18 -6.89 -17.66
C THR A 104 14.63 -8.21 -18.27
N GLY A 105 14.88 -8.26 -19.59
CA GLY A 105 15.13 -9.48 -20.36
C GLY A 105 16.26 -10.41 -19.90
N GLN A 106 17.02 -10.07 -18.86
CA GLN A 106 18.06 -10.91 -18.27
C GLN A 106 18.14 -10.88 -16.72
N ARG A 107 17.35 -10.04 -16.03
CA ARG A 107 17.61 -9.74 -14.60
C ARG A 107 16.73 -10.50 -13.58
N TRP A 108 15.69 -11.19 -14.03
CA TRP A 108 14.68 -11.75 -13.12
C TRP A 108 14.46 -13.26 -13.23
N ASN A 109 15.33 -13.98 -13.94
CA ASN A 109 15.41 -15.44 -13.84
C ASN A 109 16.27 -15.84 -12.63
N LEU A 110 16.00 -15.25 -11.47
CA LEU A 110 16.55 -15.82 -10.25
C LEU A 110 15.76 -17.09 -9.95
N PRO A 111 16.44 -18.24 -9.72
CA PRO A 111 15.75 -19.41 -9.21
C PRO A 111 14.98 -19.01 -7.95
N ALA A 112 13.76 -19.51 -7.80
CA ALA A 112 12.97 -19.28 -6.59
C ALA A 112 13.83 -19.66 -5.37
N PRO A 113 13.90 -18.80 -4.33
CA PRO A 113 14.72 -19.09 -3.18
C PRO A 113 14.23 -20.40 -2.54
N THR A 114 15.15 -21.35 -2.42
CA THR A 114 14.91 -22.61 -1.70
C THR A 114 15.04 -22.36 -0.20
N LEU A 115 14.27 -23.07 0.62
CA LEU A 115 14.39 -22.98 2.07
C LEU A 115 15.81 -23.37 2.53
N LEU A 116 16.29 -22.69 3.58
CA LEU A 116 17.57 -22.94 4.24
C LEU A 116 18.83 -22.69 3.38
N ILE A 117 18.73 -21.92 2.29
CA ILE A 117 19.88 -21.57 1.43
C ILE A 117 21.03 -20.89 2.21
N ASP A 118 20.68 -20.19 3.29
CA ASP A 118 21.62 -19.43 4.12
C ASP A 118 22.16 -20.21 5.32
N ILE A 119 21.74 -21.47 5.54
CA ILE A 119 22.18 -22.26 6.70
C ILE A 119 23.29 -23.23 6.29
N PRO A 120 24.57 -22.95 6.63
CA PRO A 120 25.64 -23.90 6.38
C PRO A 120 25.45 -25.15 7.26
N MET A 121 25.43 -26.33 6.65
CA MET A 121 25.31 -27.63 7.33
C MET A 121 24.07 -27.76 8.22
N PRO A 122 22.86 -27.84 7.63
CA PRO A 122 21.60 -27.87 8.39
C PRO A 122 21.52 -29.02 9.39
N GLU A 123 22.07 -30.20 9.09
CA GLU A 123 22.06 -31.33 10.01
C GLU A 123 22.78 -31.05 11.33
N LYS A 124 23.90 -30.30 11.28
CA LYS A 124 24.65 -29.93 12.48
C LYS A 124 23.87 -28.95 13.35
N VAL A 125 23.18 -27.99 12.73
CA VAL A 125 22.36 -27.00 13.43
C VAL A 125 21.16 -27.69 14.10
N LEU A 126 20.50 -28.60 13.39
CA LEU A 126 19.36 -29.37 13.91
C LEU A 126 19.76 -30.35 15.02
N SER A 127 21.01 -30.82 15.02
CA SER A 127 21.55 -31.71 16.06
C SER A 127 22.10 -30.95 17.29
N SER A 128 22.02 -29.62 17.30
CA SER A 128 22.47 -28.83 18.45
C SER A 128 21.54 -28.96 19.65
N LEU A 129 22.01 -28.53 20.83
CA LEU A 129 21.22 -28.60 22.05
C LEU A 129 19.92 -27.78 21.89
N PRO A 130 18.75 -28.34 22.23
CA PRO A 130 17.50 -27.60 22.18
C PRO A 130 17.49 -26.45 23.20
N LEU A 131 16.53 -25.54 23.05
CA LEU A 131 16.29 -24.46 24.01
C LEU A 131 16.12 -25.01 25.43
N SER A 132 16.65 -24.28 26.41
CA SER A 132 16.54 -24.69 27.81
C SER A 132 15.10 -24.53 28.30
N PHE A 133 14.69 -25.36 29.26
CA PHE A 133 13.35 -25.28 29.84
C PHE A 133 13.12 -23.94 30.55
N THR A 134 14.15 -23.39 31.19
CA THR A 134 14.12 -22.06 31.82
C THR A 134 13.78 -20.95 30.84
N ASP A 135 14.33 -21.02 29.61
CA ASP A 135 14.04 -20.02 28.57
C ASP A 135 12.59 -20.15 28.09
N LEU A 136 12.06 -21.38 27.95
CA LEU A 136 10.67 -21.62 27.57
C LEU A 136 9.68 -21.11 28.63
N ASP A 137 9.99 -21.32 29.91
CA ASP A 137 9.21 -20.79 31.02
C ASP A 137 9.22 -19.26 31.04
N LEU A 138 10.39 -18.65 30.83
CA LEU A 138 10.53 -17.20 30.74
C LEU A 138 9.70 -16.62 29.58
N ILE A 139 9.78 -17.23 28.39
CA ILE A 139 8.98 -16.83 27.23
C ILE A 139 7.49 -16.94 27.56
N SER A 140 7.06 -18.05 28.15
CA SER A 140 5.66 -18.29 28.49
C SER A 140 5.12 -17.29 29.51
N ALA A 141 5.89 -17.02 30.57
CA ALA A 141 5.52 -16.03 31.59
C ALA A 141 5.44 -14.61 31.01
N THR A 142 6.37 -14.27 30.12
CA THR A 142 6.37 -12.96 29.45
C THR A 142 5.13 -12.80 28.57
N VAL A 143 4.77 -13.82 27.78
CA VAL A 143 3.55 -13.80 26.95
C VAL A 143 2.29 -13.68 27.80
N GLN A 144 2.22 -14.38 28.94
CA GLN A 144 1.09 -14.26 29.87
C GLN A 144 0.97 -12.84 30.43
N SER A 145 2.09 -12.21 30.79
CA SER A 145 2.10 -10.81 31.25
C SER A 145 1.64 -9.83 30.17
N ILE A 146 2.04 -10.05 28.91
CA ILE A 146 1.61 -9.22 27.78
C ILE A 146 0.11 -9.37 27.53
N ASN A 147 -0.40 -10.60 27.56
CA ASN A 147 -1.84 -10.84 27.40
C ASN A 147 -2.64 -10.16 28.52
N GLY A 148 -2.18 -10.23 29.78
CA GLY A 148 -2.80 -9.49 30.88
C GLY A 148 -2.83 -7.98 30.64
N ALA A 149 -1.73 -7.39 30.17
CA ALA A 149 -1.67 -5.97 29.84
C ALA A 149 -2.59 -5.59 28.66
N LEU A 150 -2.78 -6.48 27.69
CA LEU A 150 -3.71 -6.25 26.58
C LEU A 150 -5.17 -6.27 27.02
N GLU A 151 -5.53 -7.08 28.02
CA GLU A 151 -6.88 -7.08 28.60
C GLU A 151 -7.22 -5.79 29.35
N GLU A 152 -6.20 -5.08 29.84
CA GLU A 152 -6.34 -3.75 30.45
C GLU A 152 -6.60 -2.66 29.41
N LEU A 153 -6.33 -2.91 28.12
CA LEU A 153 -6.60 -1.96 27.03
C LEU A 153 -8.09 -1.96 26.69
N LYS A 154 -8.88 -1.26 27.51
CA LYS A 154 -10.31 -1.08 27.30
C LYS A 154 -10.75 0.34 27.68
N VAL A 155 -11.85 0.78 27.09
CA VAL A 155 -12.46 2.06 27.45
C VAL A 155 -13.21 1.90 28.76
N GLU A 156 -12.79 2.62 29.79
CA GLU A 156 -13.54 2.71 31.05
C GLU A 156 -14.80 3.55 30.85
N HIS A 157 -15.96 2.93 31.08
CA HIS A 157 -17.24 3.63 31.04
C HIS A 157 -17.38 4.54 32.26
N LYS A 158 -17.63 5.83 32.03
CA LYS A 158 -17.86 6.84 33.10
C LYS A 158 -19.29 7.35 33.14
N GLU A 159 -19.90 7.57 31.98
CA GLU A 159 -21.23 8.16 31.84
C GLU A 159 -21.96 7.54 30.65
N ASP A 160 -23.29 7.61 30.67
CA ASP A 160 -24.13 7.13 29.59
C ASP A 160 -23.93 7.98 28.32
N LEU A 161 -23.40 7.37 27.26
CA LEU A 161 -23.27 8.01 25.95
C LEU A 161 -24.63 8.24 25.27
N VAL A 162 -25.66 7.51 25.70
CA VAL A 162 -27.00 7.57 25.12
C VAL A 162 -28.01 7.69 26.25
N VAL A 163 -28.69 8.82 26.33
CA VAL A 163 -29.76 9.05 27.30
C VAL A 163 -31.11 9.09 26.57
N PRO A 164 -32.08 8.24 26.92
CA PRO A 164 -33.40 8.27 26.32
C PRO A 164 -34.19 9.45 26.90
N PHE A 165 -34.62 10.36 26.03
CA PHE A 165 -35.55 11.41 26.42
C PHE A 165 -36.96 10.80 26.59
N ARG A 166 -37.42 10.69 27.83
CA ARG A 166 -38.84 10.46 28.14
C ARG A 166 -39.46 11.78 28.58
N ILE A 167 -40.56 12.14 27.94
CA ILE A 167 -41.40 13.27 28.32
C ILE A 167 -42.32 12.78 29.47
N PRO A 168 -42.52 13.59 30.55
CA PRO A 168 -43.37 13.23 31.68
C PRO A 168 -44.83 12.98 31.29
#